data_AF-A0A6A3GD16-F1
#
_entry.id   AF-A0A6A3GD16-F1
#
_cell.length_a   1.000
_cell.length_b   1.000
_cell.length_c   1.000
_cell.angle_alpha   90.00
_cell.angle_beta   90.00
_cell.angle_gamma   90.00
#
_symmetry.space_group_name_H-M   'P 1'
#
loop_
_entity.id
_entity.type
_entity.pdbx_description
1 polymer ?
#
loop_
_entity_poly.entity_id
_entity_poly.type
_entity_poly.pdbx_seq_one_letter_code
_entity_poly.pdbx_strand_id
1 'polypeptide(L)'
;MSFFALFCIYHGMCCYKSCACVLRALRLVLLHRDPERCGRARTTLRYYAYRADHSLVDKYSTRDDNYSQVGDFYRKMLDPAARERLTSYLARSLVNAPKPVQTRAIANFTKCDPHYGRRVQEKVAALTQQKKRTACPAKLNPPRKSFVAAPPSDNMAPRL
;
A
#
# COMPACT_ATOMS: atom_id res chain seq x y z
N MET A 1 -1.62 -48.45 -26.08
CA MET A 1 -2.39 -47.21 -26.35
C MET A 1 -3.71 -47.26 -25.55
N SER A 2 -3.74 -47.54 -24.25
CA SER A 2 -3.20 -46.87 -23.05
C SER A 2 -3.90 -45.55 -22.66
N PHE A 3 -4.90 -45.69 -21.78
CA PHE A 3 -5.14 -44.89 -20.57
C PHE A 3 -5.71 -43.46 -20.58
N PHE A 4 -6.01 -42.81 -21.71
CA PHE A 4 -6.51 -41.42 -21.68
C PHE A 4 -8.03 -41.24 -21.56
N ALA A 5 -8.84 -42.29 -21.77
CA ALA A 5 -10.30 -42.16 -21.84
C ALA A 5 -11.04 -42.33 -20.50
N LEU A 6 -10.35 -42.69 -19.41
CA LEU A 6 -11.01 -43.07 -18.14
C LEU A 6 -10.78 -42.12 -16.95
N PHE A 7 -10.17 -40.95 -17.16
CA PHE A 7 -9.97 -39.97 -16.08
C PHE A 7 -10.98 -38.81 -16.10
N CYS A 8 -11.85 -38.71 -17.11
CA CYS A 8 -12.81 -37.61 -17.22
C CYS A 8 -14.11 -37.80 -16.41
N ILE A 9 -14.26 -38.88 -15.63
CA ILE A 9 -15.50 -39.21 -14.92
C ILE A 9 -15.41 -38.98 -13.39
N TYR A 10 -14.23 -38.71 -12.82
CA TYR A 10 -14.03 -38.77 -11.35
C TYR A 10 -13.82 -37.45 -10.58
N HIS A 11 -14.08 -36.27 -11.15
CA HIS A 11 -14.21 -35.08 -10.30
C HIS A 11 -15.35 -34.18 -10.78
N GLY A 12 -16.34 -34.05 -9.91
CA GLY A 12 -17.62 -33.41 -10.18
C GLY A 12 -17.56 -31.91 -10.41
N MET A 13 -18.75 -31.40 -10.74
CA MET A 13 -19.17 -30.00 -10.78
C MET A 13 -18.91 -29.25 -12.09
N CYS A 14 -19.59 -29.66 -13.17
CA CYS A 14 -19.86 -28.79 -14.32
C CYS A 14 -21.36 -28.82 -14.67
N CYS A 15 -22.19 -28.27 -13.78
CA CYS A 15 -23.54 -27.83 -14.10
C CYS A 15 -23.87 -26.58 -13.29
N TYR A 16 -23.28 -25.44 -13.68
CA TYR A 16 -23.87 -24.14 -13.39
C TYR A 16 -24.27 -23.50 -14.72
N LYS A 17 -25.45 -23.91 -15.19
CA LYS A 17 -26.20 -23.24 -16.25
C LYS A 17 -26.36 -21.75 -15.88
N SER A 18 -26.35 -20.91 -16.92
CA SER A 18 -26.59 -19.45 -16.92
C SER A 18 -25.36 -18.56 -16.69
N CYS A 19 -24.37 -18.76 -17.56
CA CYS A 19 -23.16 -17.94 -17.76
C CYS A 19 -23.43 -16.51 -18.31
N ALA A 20 -24.68 -16.04 -18.43
CA ALA A 20 -25.01 -14.71 -18.94
C ALA A 20 -25.39 -13.68 -17.85
N CYS A 21 -25.89 -14.11 -16.68
CA CYS A 21 -26.30 -13.19 -15.61
C CYS A 21 -25.11 -12.63 -14.81
N VAL A 22 -24.06 -13.43 -14.60
CA VAL A 22 -22.89 -13.00 -13.81
C VAL A 22 -22.05 -11.97 -14.59
N LEU A 23 -21.94 -12.09 -15.93
CA LEU A 23 -21.28 -11.07 -16.74
C LEU A 23 -22.03 -9.73 -16.77
N ARG A 24 -23.36 -9.75 -16.62
CA ARG A 24 -24.16 -8.51 -16.53
C ARG A 24 -24.11 -7.90 -15.13
N ALA A 25 -24.00 -8.72 -14.08
CA ALA A 25 -23.77 -8.25 -12.72
C ALA A 25 -22.35 -7.69 -12.51
N LEU A 26 -21.33 -8.27 -13.15
CA LEU A 26 -19.97 -7.72 -13.12
C LEU A 26 -19.87 -6.40 -13.91
N ARG A 27 -20.69 -6.23 -14.95
CA ARG A 27 -20.78 -4.96 -15.70
C ARG A 27 -21.56 -3.86 -14.97
N LEU A 28 -22.37 -4.20 -13.95
CA LEU A 28 -23.03 -3.22 -13.08
C LEU A 28 -22.18 -2.83 -11.86
N VAL A 29 -21.30 -3.71 -11.36
CA VAL A 29 -20.39 -3.42 -10.24
C VAL A 29 -19.06 -2.79 -10.69
N LEU A 30 -18.70 -2.91 -11.97
CA LEU A 30 -17.49 -2.29 -12.57
C LEU A 30 -17.73 -0.89 -13.18
N LEU A 31 -18.85 -0.23 -12.88
CA LEU A 31 -19.08 1.18 -13.26
C LEU A 31 -19.05 2.15 -12.06
N HIS A 32 -18.46 1.75 -10.92
CA HIS A 32 -18.31 2.66 -9.77
C HIS A 32 -16.99 2.58 -9.01
N ARG A 33 -15.87 2.41 -9.71
CA ARG A 33 -14.59 2.96 -9.24
C ARG A 33 -13.78 3.45 -10.43
N ASP A 34 -14.17 4.61 -10.94
CA ASP A 34 -13.24 5.46 -11.69
C ASP A 34 -12.14 5.91 -10.71
N PRO A 35 -10.86 5.52 -10.89
CA PRO A 35 -9.76 6.16 -10.16
C PRO A 35 -9.49 7.60 -10.64
N GLU A 36 -10.22 8.07 -11.66
CA GLU A 36 -10.12 9.40 -12.26
C GLU A 36 -11.40 10.24 -12.04
N ARG A 37 -12.05 10.13 -10.87
CA ARG A 37 -13.03 11.15 -10.45
C ARG A 37 -12.32 12.35 -9.80
N CYS A 38 -11.29 12.87 -10.46
CA CYS A 38 -10.93 14.29 -10.33
C CYS A 38 -11.92 15.08 -11.19
N GLY A 39 -13.19 14.99 -10.81
CA GLY A 39 -14.27 15.74 -11.42
C GLY A 39 -13.99 17.21 -11.20
N ARG A 40 -13.93 17.94 -12.32
CA ARG A 40 -13.94 19.39 -12.43
C ARG A 40 -15.12 19.95 -11.62
N ALA A 41 -14.91 20.19 -10.34
CA ALA A 41 -15.70 21.14 -9.58
C ALA A 41 -14.99 22.49 -9.75
N ARG A 42 -15.52 23.34 -10.64
CA ARG A 42 -15.21 24.77 -10.59
C ARG A 42 -15.88 25.30 -9.30
N THR A 43 -15.23 25.10 -8.16
CA THR A 43 -15.69 25.65 -6.90
C THR A 43 -15.30 27.11 -6.86
N THR A 44 -16.13 27.99 -7.40
CA THR A 44 -16.08 29.41 -7.03
C THR A 44 -16.68 29.55 -5.64
N LEU A 45 -16.01 28.98 -4.63
CA LEU A 45 -16.29 29.29 -3.23
C LEU A 45 -15.67 30.68 -3.00
N ARG A 46 -16.50 31.72 -3.16
CA ARG A 46 -16.15 33.09 -2.83
C ARG A 46 -16.34 33.28 -1.33
N TYR A 47 -15.29 33.73 -0.65
CA TYR A 47 -15.33 33.97 0.79
C TYR A 47 -15.38 35.48 1.04
N TYR A 48 -16.30 35.91 1.91
CA TYR A 48 -16.32 37.28 2.40
C TYR A 48 -15.14 37.48 3.36
N ALA A 49 -14.32 38.51 3.12
CA ALA A 49 -13.30 38.92 4.07
C ALA A 49 -13.98 39.45 5.36
N TYR A 50 -13.47 39.05 6.53
CA TYR A 50 -14.09 39.31 7.84
C TYR A 50 -13.96 40.76 8.34
N ARG A 51 -13.64 41.72 7.45
CA ARG A 51 -13.53 43.14 7.78
C ARG A 51 -14.46 43.93 6.86
N ALA A 52 -15.14 44.91 7.44
CA ALA A 52 -16.37 45.57 6.97
C ALA A 52 -16.36 46.19 5.55
N ASP A 53 -15.26 46.11 4.82
CA ASP A 53 -15.20 46.37 3.38
C ASP A 53 -15.39 45.04 2.63
N HIS A 54 -16.62 44.77 2.17
CA HIS A 54 -17.01 43.55 1.47
C HIS A 54 -16.25 43.34 0.15
N SER A 55 -14.95 43.03 0.21
CA SER A 55 -14.14 42.62 -0.93
C SER A 55 -14.27 41.11 -1.14
N LEU A 56 -14.56 40.72 -2.38
CA LEU A 56 -14.63 39.32 -2.78
C LEU A 56 -13.20 38.78 -2.95
N VAL A 57 -12.82 37.81 -2.12
CA VAL A 57 -11.53 37.12 -2.25
C VAL A 57 -11.77 35.73 -2.85
N ASP A 58 -11.15 35.49 -4.00
CA ASP A 58 -11.19 34.20 -4.70
C ASP A 58 -10.06 33.26 -4.20
N LYS A 59 -10.34 31.96 -4.17
CA LYS A 59 -9.33 30.92 -3.89
C LYS A 59 -8.61 30.54 -5.17
N TYR A 60 -7.31 30.81 -5.22
CA TYR A 60 -6.46 30.37 -6.32
C TYR A 60 -5.88 28.99 -6.03
N SER A 61 -6.00 28.07 -7.00
CA SER A 61 -5.21 26.85 -7.01
C SER A 61 -3.97 27.10 -7.84
N THR A 62 -2.80 26.84 -7.28
CA THR A 62 -1.53 27.08 -7.97
C THR A 62 -1.29 26.07 -9.10
N ARG A 63 -1.90 24.87 -9.03
CA ARG A 63 -1.75 23.78 -10.01
C ARG A 63 -0.27 23.58 -10.41
N ASP A 64 0.61 23.64 -9.42
CA ASP A 64 2.05 23.61 -9.64
C ASP A 64 2.53 22.24 -10.14
N ASP A 65 3.68 22.28 -10.80
CA ASP A 65 4.45 21.08 -11.11
C ASP A 65 5.14 20.56 -9.84
N ASN A 66 4.59 19.47 -9.31
CA ASN A 66 5.08 18.84 -8.08
C ASN A 66 6.22 17.84 -8.32
N TYR A 67 6.60 17.57 -9.57
CA TYR A 67 7.42 16.40 -9.93
C TYR A 67 8.77 16.76 -10.53
N SER A 68 8.86 17.79 -11.39
CA SER A 68 10.09 18.07 -12.12
C SER A 68 11.29 18.41 -11.23
N GLN A 69 11.09 19.24 -10.20
CA GLN A 69 12.18 19.61 -9.28
C GLN A 69 12.74 18.38 -8.54
N VAL A 70 11.86 17.50 -8.07
CA VAL A 70 12.26 16.28 -7.35
C VAL A 70 12.93 15.28 -8.30
N GLY A 71 12.44 15.17 -9.53
CA GLY A 71 13.07 14.36 -10.58
C GLY A 71 14.49 14.82 -10.88
N ASP A 72 14.69 16.14 -10.99
CA ASP A 72 16.01 16.73 -11.21
C ASP A 72 16.95 16.54 -10.02
N PHE A 73 16.45 16.69 -8.79
CA PHE A 73 17.21 16.35 -7.60
C PHE A 73 17.69 14.89 -7.62
N TYR A 74 16.79 13.95 -7.94
CA TYR A 74 17.13 12.53 -7.99
C TYR A 74 18.16 12.19 -9.08
N ARG A 75 18.08 12.83 -10.26
CA ARG A 75 18.99 12.55 -11.38
C ARG A 75 20.34 13.26 -11.27
N LYS A 76 20.32 14.53 -10.87
CA LYS A 76 21.47 15.43 -10.98
C LYS A 76 22.25 15.58 -9.67
N MET A 77 21.58 15.47 -8.52
CA MET A 77 22.20 15.74 -7.22
C MET A 77 22.61 14.47 -6.46
N LEU A 78 21.93 13.34 -6.70
CA LEU A 78 22.20 12.11 -5.96
C LEU A 78 23.13 11.16 -6.70
N ASP A 79 24.20 10.75 -6.03
CA ASP A 79 25.06 9.66 -6.48
C ASP A 79 24.32 8.30 -6.41
N PRO A 80 24.81 7.26 -7.10
CA PRO A 80 24.17 5.94 -7.09
C PRO A 80 23.98 5.35 -5.68
N ALA A 81 24.92 5.56 -4.76
CA ALA A 81 24.82 5.04 -3.40
C ALA A 81 23.83 5.85 -2.54
N ALA A 82 23.73 7.17 -2.70
CA ALA A 82 22.64 7.94 -2.10
C ALA A 82 21.27 7.51 -2.62
N ARG A 83 21.11 7.29 -3.94
CA ARG A 83 19.86 6.77 -4.52
C ARG A 83 19.47 5.41 -3.97
N GLU A 84 20.46 4.53 -3.76
CA GLU A 84 20.26 3.23 -3.13
C GLU A 84 19.73 3.38 -1.70
N ARG A 85 20.40 4.18 -0.88
CA ARG A 85 19.99 4.44 0.52
C ARG A 85 18.58 5.04 0.61
N LEU A 86 18.30 6.05 -0.22
CA LEU A 86 16.99 6.71 -0.28
C LEU A 86 15.87 5.72 -0.61
N THR A 87 16.03 4.96 -1.69
CA THR A 87 15.02 3.99 -2.13
C THR A 87 14.83 2.84 -1.12
N SER A 88 15.90 2.42 -0.44
CA SER A 88 15.82 1.43 0.65
C SER A 88 15.06 1.94 1.87
N TYR A 89 15.29 3.19 2.27
CA TYR A 89 14.56 3.81 3.39
C TYR A 89 13.06 3.95 3.07
N LEU A 90 12.73 4.46 1.89
CA LEU A 90 11.34 4.61 1.44
C LEU A 90 10.61 3.27 1.37
N ALA A 91 11.25 2.25 0.81
CA ALA A 91 10.65 0.91 0.74
C ALA A 91 10.37 0.33 2.12
N ARG A 92 11.30 0.50 3.07
CA ARG A 92 11.13 0.05 4.46
C ARG A 92 10.00 0.79 5.19
N SER A 93 9.82 2.07 4.91
CA SER A 93 8.67 2.83 5.44
C SER A 93 7.34 2.36 4.81
N LEU A 94 7.32 2.12 3.50
CA LEU A 94 6.11 1.78 2.76
C LEU A 94 5.62 0.34 2.92
N VAL A 95 6.49 -0.62 3.25
CA VAL A 95 6.12 -2.05 3.27
C VAL A 95 4.96 -2.36 4.22
N ASN A 96 4.82 -1.60 5.31
CA ASN A 96 3.75 -1.79 6.29
C ASN A 96 2.49 -0.97 5.98
N ALA A 97 2.54 -0.07 5.00
CA ALA A 97 1.38 0.72 4.58
C ALA A 97 0.36 -0.15 3.82
N PRO A 98 -0.93 0.21 3.79
CA PRO A 98 -1.93 -0.52 3.02
C PRO A 98 -1.65 -0.43 1.51
N LYS A 99 -2.00 -1.48 0.77
CA LYS A 99 -1.74 -1.59 -0.68
C LYS A 99 -2.18 -0.37 -1.52
N PRO A 100 -3.36 0.24 -1.34
CA PRO A 100 -3.74 1.44 -2.10
C PRO A 100 -2.80 2.63 -1.86
N VAL A 101 -2.27 2.78 -0.64
CA VAL A 101 -1.30 3.84 -0.32
C VAL A 101 0.04 3.55 -1.00
N GLN A 102 0.51 2.29 -0.97
CA GLN A 102 1.72 1.89 -1.68
C GLN A 102 1.63 2.21 -3.18
N THR A 103 0.52 1.83 -3.83
CA THR A 103 0.32 2.06 -5.27
C THR A 103 0.33 3.55 -5.60
N ARG A 104 -0.35 4.39 -4.80
CA ARG A 104 -0.37 5.85 -5.00
C ARG A 104 1.00 6.48 -4.79
N ALA A 105 1.73 6.06 -3.75
CA ALA A 105 3.07 6.56 -3.47
C ALA A 105 4.03 6.21 -4.61
N ILE A 106 4.04 4.96 -5.06
CA ILE A 106 4.87 4.51 -6.19
C ILE A 106 4.52 5.30 -7.45
N ALA A 107 3.23 5.49 -7.76
CA ALA A 107 2.81 6.28 -8.90
C ALA A 107 3.33 7.73 -8.86
N ASN A 108 3.35 8.36 -7.67
CA ASN A 108 3.94 9.69 -7.51
C ASN A 108 5.47 9.68 -7.73
N PHE A 109 6.19 8.67 -7.23
CA PHE A 109 7.63 8.56 -7.49
C PHE A 109 7.94 8.29 -8.96
N THR A 110 7.12 7.49 -9.65
CA THR A 110 7.24 7.25 -11.09
C THR A 110 7.01 8.52 -11.90
N LYS A 111 6.13 9.43 -11.46
CA LYS A 111 5.95 10.75 -12.08
C LYS A 111 7.18 11.65 -11.92
N CYS A 112 7.90 11.57 -10.80
CA CYS A 112 9.18 12.27 -10.64
C CYS A 112 10.25 11.69 -11.58
N ASP A 113 10.38 10.37 -11.60
CA ASP A 113 11.35 9.64 -12.44
C ASP A 113 10.96 8.14 -12.56
N PRO A 114 10.91 7.56 -13.78
CA PRO A 114 10.52 6.17 -13.98
C PRO A 114 11.43 5.17 -13.29
N HIS A 115 12.74 5.43 -13.29
CA HIS A 115 13.72 4.57 -12.64
C HIS A 115 13.56 4.64 -11.11
N TYR A 116 13.30 5.83 -10.56
CA TYR A 116 13.03 6.00 -9.13
C TYR A 116 11.83 5.17 -8.65
N GLY A 117 10.67 5.31 -9.30
CA GLY A 117 9.46 4.57 -8.96
C GLY A 117 9.65 3.04 -9.04
N ARG A 118 10.32 2.57 -10.10
CA ARG A 118 10.63 1.14 -10.30
C ARG A 118 11.46 0.58 -9.14
N ARG A 119 12.53 1.26 -8.73
CA ARG A 119 13.41 0.79 -7.64
C ARG A 119 12.67 0.67 -6.31
N VAL A 120 11.82 1.65 -5.98
CA VAL A 120 11.01 1.61 -4.77
C VAL A 120 10.04 0.42 -4.83
N GLN A 121 9.37 0.21 -5.97
CA GLN A 121 8.45 -0.91 -6.17
C GLN A 121 9.13 -2.28 -5.99
N GLU A 122 10.29 -2.50 -6.61
CA GLU A 122 11.06 -3.74 -6.49
C GLU A 122 11.44 -4.03 -5.04
N LYS A 123 11.91 -3.01 -4.31
CA LYS A 123 12.30 -3.16 -2.90
C LYS A 123 11.10 -3.42 -1.99
N VAL A 124 9.98 -2.74 -2.20
CA VAL A 124 8.75 -3.01 -1.44
C VAL A 124 8.27 -4.44 -1.68
N ALA A 125 8.34 -4.94 -2.91
CA ALA A 125 7.99 -6.32 -3.24
C ALA A 125 8.92 -7.32 -2.54
N ALA A 126 10.23 -7.09 -2.57
CA ALA A 126 11.21 -7.92 -1.89
C ALA A 126 10.98 -7.99 -0.37
N LEU A 127 10.77 -6.84 0.28
CA LEU A 127 10.48 -6.76 1.72
C LEU A 127 9.14 -7.43 2.08
N THR A 128 8.13 -7.32 1.21
CA THR A 128 6.85 -8.01 1.41
C THR A 128 7.05 -9.53 1.39
N GLN A 129 7.87 -10.05 0.47
CA GLN A 129 8.16 -11.48 0.43
C GLN A 129 9.00 -11.94 1.63
N GLN A 130 9.99 -11.14 2.03
CA GLN A 130 10.75 -11.41 3.25
C GLN A 130 9.84 -11.49 4.47
N LYS A 131 8.88 -10.56 4.60
CA LYS A 131 7.90 -10.55 5.69
C LYS A 131 7.03 -11.82 5.70
N LYS A 132 6.58 -12.27 4.52
CA LYS A 132 5.83 -13.54 4.41
C LYS A 132 6.67 -14.74 4.86
N ARG A 133 7.96 -14.78 4.50
CA ARG A 133 8.88 -15.85 4.96
C ARG A 133 9.07 -15.84 6.47
N THR A 134 9.18 -14.67 7.10
CA THR A 134 9.32 -14.53 8.56
C THR A 134 8.02 -14.74 9.34
N ALA A 135 6.87 -14.66 8.68
CA ALA A 135 5.55 -14.76 9.31
C ALA A 135 5.15 -16.20 9.68
N CYS A 136 5.93 -17.21 9.30
CA CYS A 136 5.81 -18.56 9.85
C CYS A 136 6.70 -18.65 11.10
N PRO A 137 6.21 -18.33 12.31
CA PRO A 137 7.00 -18.50 13.50
C PRO A 137 7.39 -19.97 13.62
N ALA A 138 8.66 -20.23 13.92
CA ALA A 138 9.08 -21.57 14.32
C ALA A 138 8.18 -22.02 15.49
N LYS A 139 7.74 -23.29 15.47
CA LYS A 139 6.97 -23.87 16.57
C LYS A 139 7.79 -23.70 17.85
N LEU A 140 7.28 -22.90 18.80
CA LEU A 140 7.88 -22.72 20.13
C LEU A 140 8.09 -24.10 20.75
N ASN A 141 9.34 -24.53 20.85
CA ASN A 141 9.70 -25.79 21.48
C ASN A 141 10.70 -25.48 22.59
N PRO A 142 10.36 -25.66 23.89
CA PRO A 142 9.10 -26.17 24.45
C PRO A 142 7.97 -25.12 24.55
N PRO A 143 6.70 -25.53 24.77
CA PRO A 143 5.61 -24.60 25.06
C PRO A 143 5.96 -23.76 26.29
N ARG A 144 5.72 -22.44 26.22
CA ARG A 144 5.92 -21.55 27.37
C ARG A 144 5.03 -22.05 28.51
N LYS A 145 5.62 -22.55 29.59
CA LYS A 145 4.89 -22.92 30.81
C LYS A 145 4.13 -21.72 31.35
N SER A 146 2.94 -21.96 31.92
CA SER A 146 2.19 -20.91 32.61
C SER A 146 3.05 -20.30 33.71
N PHE A 147 3.01 -18.98 33.84
CA PHE A 147 3.68 -18.32 34.95
C PHE A 147 3.02 -18.76 36.27
N VAL A 148 3.84 -19.18 37.23
CA VAL A 148 3.42 -19.47 38.59
C VAL A 148 4.11 -18.43 39.47
N ALA A 149 3.34 -17.61 40.18
CA ALA A 149 3.89 -16.64 41.11
C ALA A 149 4.61 -17.39 42.24
N ALA A 150 5.89 -17.10 42.45
CA ALA A 150 6.59 -17.60 43.64
C ALA A 150 5.99 -16.92 44.88
N PRO A 151 5.76 -17.65 45.98
CA PRO A 151 5.39 -17.03 47.24
C PRO A 151 6.49 -16.03 47.67
N PRO A 152 6.13 -14.93 48.35
CA PRO A 152 7.12 -13.97 48.84
C PRO A 152 8.13 -14.70 49.73
N SER A 153 9.42 -14.55 49.44
CA SER A 153 10.49 -15.13 50.26
C SER A 153 10.90 -14.16 51.37
N ASP A 154 11.21 -14.68 52.56
CA ASP A 154 11.63 -13.88 53.72
C ASP A 154 12.91 -13.05 53.47
N ASN A 155 13.68 -13.37 52.42
CA ASN A 155 14.86 -12.62 51.99
C ASN A 155 14.55 -11.32 51.21
N MET A 156 13.28 -10.94 51.11
CA MET A 156 12.81 -9.68 50.51
C MET A 156 12.46 -8.61 51.55
N ALA A 157 12.91 -8.76 52.81
CA ALA A 157 12.85 -7.65 53.76
C ALA A 157 13.67 -6.48 53.19
N PRO A 158 13.12 -5.24 53.13
CA PRO A 158 13.92 -4.09 52.75
C PRO A 158 15.11 -4.02 53.71
N ARG A 159 16.33 -3.91 53.17
CA ARG A 159 17.48 -3.60 54.00
C ARG A 159 17.23 -2.21 54.60
N LEU A 160 16.86 -2.20 55.88
CA LEU A 160 16.79 -1.00 56.72
C LEU A 160 18.17 -0.33 56.74
#